data_AF-A0A699XFA2-F1
#
_entry.id   AF-A0A699XFA2-F1
#
_cell.length_a   1.000
_cell.length_b   1.000
_cell.length_c   1.000
_cell.angle_alpha   90.00
_cell.angle_beta   90.00
_cell.angle_gamma   90.00
#
_symmetry.space_group_name_H-M   'P 1'
#
loop_
_entity.id
_entity.type
_entity.pdbx_description
1 polymer ?
#
loop_
_entity_poly.entity_id
_entity_poly.type
_entity_poly.pdbx_seq_one_letter_code
_entity_poly.pdbx_strand_id
1 'polypeptide(L)' 'MLEVTSTSMETELGVDFAKIYSTSTLYESNKDLVNTLSKPPLGSKDLYFPTRF' A
#
# COMPACT_ATOMS: atom_id res chain seq x y z
N MET A 1 -5.52 -13.00 2.99
CA MET A 1 -5.62 -13.20 1.53
C MET A 1 -7.00 -13.74 1.26
N LEU A 2 -7.81 -13.09 0.43
CA LEU A 2 -9.11 -13.65 0.06
C LEU A 2 -8.86 -14.87 -0.84
N GLU A 3 -9.67 -15.92 -0.73
CA GLU A 3 -9.55 -17.15 -1.54
C GLU A 3 -9.39 -16.86 -3.05
N VAL A 4 -10.08 -15.81 -3.53
CA VAL A 4 -10.05 -15.32 -4.92
C VAL A 4 -8.78 -14.55 -5.32
N THR A 5 -7.93 -14.17 -4.37
CA THR A 5 -6.63 -13.53 -4.61
C THR A 5 -5.49 -14.41 -4.12
N SER A 6 -5.72 -15.72 -4.02
CA SER A 6 -4.68 -16.67 -3.61
C SER A 6 -3.66 -16.84 -4.73
N THR A 7 -2.39 -16.97 -4.35
CA THR A 7 -1.27 -17.22 -5.28
C THR A 7 -1.48 -18.46 -6.14
N SER A 8 -2.22 -19.47 -5.64
CA SER A 8 -2.60 -20.63 -6.46
C SER A 8 -3.50 -20.26 -7.64
N MET A 9 -4.42 -19.31 -7.45
CA MET A 9 -5.34 -18.87 -8.49
C MET A 9 -4.65 -17.95 -9.51
N GLU A 10 -3.67 -17.16 -9.07
CA GLU A 10 -2.75 -16.40 -9.93
C GLU A 10 -1.94 -17.31 -10.86
N THR A 11 -1.39 -18.41 -10.33
CA THR A 11 -0.65 -19.38 -11.14
C THR A 11 -1.52 -20.15 -12.12
N GLU A 12 -2.79 -20.41 -11.77
CA GLU A 12 -3.75 -21.09 -12.64
C GLU A 12 -4.24 -20.18 -13.78
N LEU A 13 -4.47 -18.89 -13.48
CA LEU A 13 -4.86 -17.88 -14.47
C LEU A 13 -3.67 -17.32 -15.27
N GLY A 14 -2.43 -17.59 -14.83
CA GLY A 14 -1.21 -17.02 -15.42
C GLY A 14 -1.10 -15.50 -15.24
N VAL A 15 -1.76 -14.97 -14.20
CA VAL A 15 -1.87 -13.54 -13.94
C VAL A 15 -1.24 -13.22 -12.59
N ASP A 16 -0.38 -12.20 -12.58
CA ASP A 16 0.17 -11.64 -11.35
C ASP A 16 -0.63 -10.38 -10.98
N PHE A 17 -1.49 -10.47 -9.97
CA PHE A 17 -2.32 -9.34 -9.55
C PHE A 17 -1.46 -8.21 -8.97
N ALA A 18 -0.34 -8.53 -8.33
CA ALA A 18 0.58 -7.51 -7.82
C ALA A 18 1.20 -6.71 -8.97
N LYS A 19 1.56 -7.37 -10.06
CA LYS A 19 2.04 -6.70 -11.28
C LYS A 19 0.95 -5.86 -11.92
N ILE A 20 -0.26 -6.39 -12.10
CA ILE A 20 -1.40 -5.62 -12.65
C ILE A 20 -1.66 -4.38 -11.80
N TYR A 21 -1.73 -4.55 -10.48
CA TYR A 21 -1.93 -3.45 -9.55
C TYR A 21 -0.82 -2.40 -9.72
N SER A 22 0.45 -2.80 -9.73
CA SER A 22 1.59 -1.88 -9.90
C SER A 22 1.59 -1.10 -11.21
N THR A 23 1.02 -1.66 -12.29
CA THR A 23 0.90 -0.99 -13.59
C THR A 23 -0.38 -0.17 -13.76
N SER A 24 -1.28 -0.23 -12.78
CA SER A 24 -2.58 0.45 -12.86
C SER A 24 -2.49 1.90 -12.40
N THR A 25 -3.36 2.74 -12.93
CA THR A 25 -3.55 4.14 -12.48
C THR A 25 -3.98 4.24 -11.02
N LEU A 26 -4.55 3.17 -10.47
CA LEU A 26 -4.90 3.05 -9.06
C LEU A 26 -3.65 3.06 -8.18
N TYR A 27 -2.56 2.39 -8.60
CA TYR A 27 -1.31 2.40 -7.86
C TYR A 27 -0.67 3.79 -7.82
N GLU A 28 -0.67 4.51 -8.95
CA GLU A 28 -0.19 5.90 -9.00
C GLU A 28 -1.02 6.82 -8.09
N SER A 29 -2.36 6.73 -8.18
CA SER A 29 -3.26 7.52 -7.35
C SER A 29 -3.09 7.22 -5.85
N ASN A 30 -2.95 5.94 -5.49
CA ASN A 30 -2.67 5.55 -4.10
C ASN A 30 -1.31 6.06 -3.63
N LYS A 31 -0.30 6.04 -4.49
CA LYS A 31 1.05 6.54 -4.15
C LYS A 31 1.03 8.04 -3.87
N ASP A 32 0.31 8.81 -4.67
CA ASP A 32 0.13 10.25 -4.45
C ASP A 32 -0.70 10.56 -3.20
N LEU A 33 -1.74 9.76 -2.95
CA LEU A 33 -2.52 9.85 -1.72
C LEU A 33 -1.66 9.57 -0.49
N VAL A 34 -0.84 8.50 -0.51
CA VAL A 34 0.10 8.18 0.57
C VAL A 34 1.11 9.30 0.75
N ASN A 35 1.66 9.87 -0.32
CA ASN A 35 2.57 11.02 -0.22
C ASN A 35 1.91 12.24 0.40
N THR A 36 0.62 12.45 0.15
CA THR A 36 -0.15 13.57 0.71
C THR A 36 -0.47 13.33 2.19
N LEU A 37 -0.88 12.12 2.56
CA LEU A 37 -1.19 11.75 3.95
C LEU A 37 0.06 11.56 4.81
N SER A 38 1.17 11.15 4.20
CA SER A 38 2.48 10.99 4.85
C SER A 38 3.16 12.33 5.11
N LYS A 39 2.65 13.44 4.54
CA LYS A 39 3.08 14.77 4.94
C LYS A 39 2.27 15.17 6.16
N PRO A 40 2.90 15.23 7.34
CA PRO A 40 2.20 15.72 8.51
C PRO A 40 1.70 17.15 8.24
N PRO A 41 0.48 17.49 8.71
CA PRO A 41 0.01 18.88 8.64
C PRO A 41 1.01 19.80 9.37
N LEU A 42 1.17 21.02 8.87
CA LEU A 42 1.99 22.06 9.49
C LEU A 42 1.51 22.28 10.94
N GLY A 43 2.29 21.81 11.92
CA GLY A 43 1.92 21.81 13.34
C GLY A 43 1.83 20.42 13.99
N SER A 44 1.98 19.33 13.24
CA SER A 44 2.16 18.01 13.84
C SER A 44 3.48 17.98 14.62
N LYS A 45 3.43 17.48 15.86
CA LYS A 45 4.64 17.16 16.63
C LYS A 45 4.97 15.69 16.41
N ASP A 46 6.26 15.40 16.20
CA ASP A 46 6.74 14.02 16.19
C ASP A 46 6.32 13.32 17.48
N LEU A 47 5.78 12.11 17.33
CA LEU A 47 5.32 11.30 18.45
C LEU A 47 6.55 10.76 19.19
N TYR A 48 7.01 11.51 20.19
CA TYR A 48 8.14 11.12 21.03
C TYR A 48 7.64 10.22 22.16
N PHE A 49 7.99 8.95 22.10
CA PHE A 49 7.76 8.01 23.20
C PHE A 49 8.98 8.00 24.12
N PRO A 50 8.88 8.53 25.36
CA PRO A 50 10.00 8.56 26.30
C PRO A 50 10.34 7.17 26.87
N THR A 51 9.45 6.19 26.70
CA THR A 51 9.64 4.82 27.19
C THR A 51 10.39 3.98 26.16
N ARG A 52 11.58 3.51 26.52
CA ARG A 52 12.20 2.34 25.87
C ARG A 52 11.60 1.11 26.54
N PHE A 53 10.78 0.37 25.81
CA PHE A 53 10.54 -1.04 26.12
C PHE A 53 11.66 -1.86 25.50
#